data_AF-A0A536LJT2-F1
#
_entry.id   AF-A0A536LJT2-F1
#
_cell.length_a   1.000
_cell.length_b   1.000
_cell.length_c   1.000
_cell.angle_alpha   90.00
_cell.angle_beta   90.00
_cell.angle_gamma   90.00
#
_symmetry.space_group_name_H-M   'P 1'
#
loop_
_entity.id
_entity.type
_entity.pdbx_description
1 polymer ?
#
loop_
_entity_poly.entity_id
_entity_poly.type
_entity_poly.pdbx_seq_one_letter_code
_entity_poly.pdbx_strand_id
1 'polypeptide(L)'
;MSPRADATASLETEARQIIAELKRSVGAGETHWFLALMQAVREWPLPEESISGRTYRYLVGGEAFDWLLLAERLCDEIEALIPDGEREALLFHGCLPEEVDEHDVERLLGAKHRAHLNFVYGVRVEEALQLAVADEVHKERFASRVWENGRGDDEVFQRLYDSSRTELLVEFRESKIKRSSKKPGRSQGENAPVGQMDNGRANGHATEEVISLAELTEFTYWLFRRRVNGCEPARVASDTRKGLAMLQRLESLRRARTSSVTQPS
;
A
#
# COMPACT_ATOMS: atom_id res chain seq x y z
N MET A 1 29.38 -10.80 15.29
CA MET A 1 28.03 -10.50 14.77
C MET A 1 27.88 -8.99 14.67
N SER A 2 27.27 -8.48 13.61
CA SER A 2 27.10 -7.03 13.41
C SER A 2 25.87 -6.52 14.18
N PRO A 3 25.91 -5.32 14.79
CA PRO A 3 24.82 -4.77 15.62
C PRO A 3 23.43 -4.74 14.94
N ARG A 4 23.39 -4.68 13.60
CA ARG A 4 22.14 -4.74 12.81
C ARG A 4 21.52 -6.14 12.76
N ALA A 5 22.33 -7.19 12.68
CA ALA A 5 21.82 -8.55 12.65
C ALA A 5 21.18 -8.93 13.99
N ASP A 6 21.78 -8.47 15.09
CA ASP A 6 21.25 -8.68 16.43
C ASP A 6 19.93 -7.91 16.66
N ALA A 7 19.82 -6.68 16.14
CA ALA A 7 18.58 -5.90 16.19
C ALA A 7 17.45 -6.55 15.38
N THR A 8 17.72 -7.02 14.16
CA THR A 8 16.71 -7.72 13.34
C THR A 8 16.23 -9.00 14.01
N ALA A 9 17.15 -9.82 14.54
CA ALA A 9 16.81 -11.06 15.25
C ALA A 9 15.97 -10.79 16.52
N SER A 10 16.19 -9.66 17.19
CA SER A 10 15.36 -9.23 18.32
C SER A 10 13.92 -8.93 17.88
N LEU A 11 13.73 -8.15 16.80
CA LEU A 11 12.40 -7.80 16.29
C LEU A 11 11.64 -9.03 15.78
N GLU A 12 12.32 -9.98 15.13
CA GLU A 12 11.73 -11.27 14.72
C GLU A 12 11.33 -12.14 15.92
N THR A 13 12.05 -12.04 17.04
CA THR A 13 11.69 -12.75 18.27
C THR A 13 10.47 -12.12 18.94
N GLU A 14 10.41 -10.80 18.98
CA GLU A 14 9.25 -10.04 19.46
C GLU A 14 8.00 -10.30 18.61
N ALA A 15 8.12 -10.31 17.28
CA ALA A 15 7.04 -10.66 16.36
C ALA A 15 6.47 -12.06 16.63
N ARG A 16 7.35 -13.05 16.87
CA ARG A 16 6.93 -14.41 17.24
C ARG A 16 6.22 -14.47 18.59
N GLN A 17 6.64 -13.66 19.56
CA GLN A 17 5.97 -13.56 20.86
C GLN A 17 4.56 -12.97 20.70
N ILE A 18 4.39 -11.92 19.89
CA ILE A 18 3.09 -11.32 19.59
C ILE A 18 2.16 -12.35 18.92
N ILE A 19 2.65 -13.14 17.96
CA ILE A 19 1.86 -14.22 17.35
C ILE A 19 1.43 -15.25 18.40
N ALA A 20 2.35 -15.68 19.27
CA ALA A 20 2.04 -16.67 20.30
C ALA A 20 0.98 -16.15 21.27
N GLU A 21 1.07 -14.89 21.66
CA GLU A 21 0.12 -14.22 22.53
C GLU A 21 -1.26 -14.07 21.85
N LEU A 22 -1.29 -13.67 20.58
CA LEU A 22 -2.51 -13.61 19.78
C LEU A 22 -3.22 -14.98 19.76
N LYS A 23 -2.51 -16.06 19.43
CA LYS A 23 -3.07 -17.42 19.41
C LYS A 23 -3.61 -17.83 20.77
N ARG A 24 -2.86 -17.53 21.84
CA ARG A 24 -3.23 -17.86 23.23
C ARG A 24 -4.50 -17.13 23.65
N SER A 25 -4.57 -15.82 23.44
CA SER A 25 -5.69 -14.97 23.86
C SER A 25 -6.98 -15.35 23.12
N VAL A 26 -6.90 -15.57 21.80
CA VAL A 26 -8.04 -16.01 20.99
C VAL A 26 -8.48 -17.42 21.37
N GLY A 27 -7.54 -18.37 21.49
CA GLY A 27 -7.85 -19.77 21.82
C GLY A 27 -8.41 -19.97 23.24
N ALA A 28 -8.04 -19.11 24.18
CA ALA A 28 -8.59 -19.11 25.54
C ALA A 28 -9.95 -18.38 25.65
N GLY A 29 -10.36 -17.63 24.62
CA GLY A 29 -11.58 -16.82 24.64
C GLY A 29 -11.53 -15.65 25.63
N GLU A 30 -10.33 -15.13 25.92
CA GLU A 30 -10.14 -14.03 26.90
C GLU A 30 -10.71 -12.70 26.41
N THR A 31 -10.68 -12.47 25.10
CA THR A 31 -11.17 -11.27 24.43
C THR A 31 -11.70 -11.61 23.05
N HIS A 32 -12.50 -10.71 22.46
CA HIS A 32 -12.94 -10.88 21.08
C HIS A 32 -11.74 -10.91 20.14
N TRP A 33 -11.73 -11.84 19.17
CA TRP A 33 -10.55 -12.10 18.33
C TRP A 33 -10.07 -10.86 17.59
N PHE A 34 -10.99 -9.99 17.17
CA PHE A 34 -10.68 -8.73 16.51
C PHE A 34 -9.89 -7.77 17.42
N LEU A 35 -10.22 -7.72 18.71
CA LEU A 35 -9.50 -6.87 19.67
C LEU A 35 -8.10 -7.41 19.96
N ALA A 36 -7.95 -8.74 20.08
CA ALA A 36 -6.64 -9.39 20.18
C ALA A 36 -5.79 -9.12 18.93
N LEU A 37 -6.39 -9.20 17.74
CA LEU A 37 -5.74 -8.88 16.47
C LEU A 37 -5.28 -7.42 16.44
N MET A 38 -6.13 -6.47 16.83
CA MET A 38 -5.76 -5.06 16.83
C MET A 38 -4.66 -4.73 17.84
N GLN A 39 -4.61 -5.42 18.98
CA GLN A 39 -3.48 -5.34 19.90
C GLN A 39 -2.19 -5.84 19.24
N ALA A 40 -2.23 -7.00 18.57
CA ALA A 40 -1.07 -7.53 17.84
C ALA A 40 -0.60 -6.57 16.73
N VAL A 41 -1.54 -6.00 15.96
CA VAL A 41 -1.27 -4.97 14.93
C VAL A 41 -0.59 -3.75 15.53
N ARG A 42 -1.07 -3.28 16.69
CA ARG A 42 -0.52 -2.13 17.41
C ARG A 42 0.91 -2.39 17.87
N GLU A 43 1.20 -3.58 18.38
CA GLU A 43 2.51 -3.95 18.94
C GLU A 43 3.51 -4.44 17.87
N TRP A 44 3.04 -4.76 16.66
CA TRP A 44 3.88 -5.37 15.63
C TRP A 44 5.18 -4.60 15.31
N PRO A 45 6.37 -5.23 15.43
CA PRO A 45 7.64 -4.53 15.33
C PRO A 45 8.22 -4.44 13.91
N LEU A 46 7.78 -5.33 13.00
CA LEU A 46 8.40 -5.46 11.68
C LEU A 46 7.74 -4.53 10.64
N PRO A 47 8.52 -3.77 9.85
CA PRO A 47 7.97 -2.96 8.76
C PRO A 47 7.63 -3.78 7.50
N GLU A 48 8.28 -4.93 7.32
CA GLU A 48 8.04 -5.90 6.25
C GLU A 48 8.54 -7.29 6.66
N GLU A 49 8.00 -8.32 6.04
CA GLU A 49 8.45 -9.71 6.16
C GLU A 49 8.23 -10.51 4.87
N SER A 50 8.86 -11.68 4.75
CA SER A 50 8.68 -12.58 3.61
C SER A 50 8.23 -13.95 4.09
N ILE A 51 7.02 -14.34 3.69
CA ILE A 51 6.34 -15.53 4.18
C ILE A 51 5.84 -16.32 2.96
N SER A 52 6.23 -17.59 2.87
CA SER A 52 5.82 -18.49 1.77
C SER A 52 6.06 -17.91 0.36
N GLY A 53 7.14 -17.15 0.18
CA GLY A 53 7.48 -16.51 -1.09
C GLY A 53 6.75 -15.21 -1.41
N ARG A 54 5.80 -14.77 -0.57
CA ARG A 54 5.16 -13.45 -0.64
C ARG A 54 5.86 -12.47 0.29
N THR A 55 6.17 -11.28 -0.22
CA THR A 55 6.66 -10.16 0.60
C THR A 55 5.48 -9.33 1.09
N TYR A 56 5.32 -9.25 2.39
CA TYR A 56 4.37 -8.36 3.06
C TYR A 56 5.09 -7.09 3.49
N ARG A 57 4.68 -5.93 2.97
CA ARG A 57 5.25 -4.62 3.31
C ARG A 57 4.21 -3.77 4.01
N TYR A 58 4.22 -3.80 5.33
CA TYR A 58 3.25 -3.07 6.15
C TYR A 58 3.56 -1.58 6.21
N LEU A 59 4.84 -1.20 6.23
CA LEU A 59 5.26 0.20 6.29
C LEU A 59 5.77 0.69 4.93
N VAL A 60 4.85 1.14 4.08
CA VAL A 60 5.11 1.65 2.75
C VAL A 60 5.89 2.96 2.81
N GLY A 61 6.99 3.02 2.05
CA GLY A 61 7.83 4.21 1.96
C GLY A 61 8.44 4.67 3.29
N GLY A 62 8.41 3.84 4.34
CA GLY A 62 8.88 4.13 5.69
C GLY A 62 7.93 4.94 6.57
N GLU A 63 6.70 5.23 6.10
CA GLU A 63 5.83 6.22 6.75
C GLU A 63 4.34 5.85 6.72
N ALA A 64 3.90 5.08 5.72
CA ALA A 64 2.50 4.75 5.50
C ALA A 64 2.23 3.31 5.94
N PHE A 65 1.43 3.14 6.98
CA PHE A 65 1.14 1.85 7.58
C PHE A 65 -0.16 1.24 7.05
N ASP A 66 -0.03 0.13 6.32
CA ASP A 66 -1.13 -0.73 5.89
C ASP A 66 -1.43 -1.77 6.98
N TRP A 67 -2.29 -1.39 7.93
CA TRP A 67 -2.68 -2.28 9.02
C TRP A 67 -3.52 -3.45 8.54
N LEU A 68 -4.28 -3.31 7.44
CA LEU A 68 -5.17 -4.36 6.94
C LEU A 68 -4.36 -5.48 6.27
N LEU A 69 -3.25 -5.12 5.58
CA LEU A 69 -2.29 -6.11 5.09
C LEU A 69 -1.63 -6.90 6.23
N LEU A 70 -1.36 -6.24 7.36
CA LEU A 70 -0.87 -6.93 8.56
C LEU A 70 -1.96 -7.80 9.18
N ALA A 71 -3.20 -7.32 9.23
CA ALA A 71 -4.34 -8.09 9.70
C ALA A 71 -4.54 -9.36 8.85
N GLU A 72 -4.47 -9.27 7.52
CA GLU A 72 -4.50 -10.43 6.61
C GLU A 72 -3.46 -11.47 7.02
N ARG A 73 -2.19 -11.04 7.15
CA ARG A 73 -1.09 -11.92 7.56
C ARG A 73 -1.32 -12.59 8.91
N LEU A 74 -1.81 -11.84 9.90
CA LEU A 74 -2.03 -12.33 11.26
C LEU A 74 -3.26 -13.23 11.34
N CYS A 75 -4.29 -12.99 10.52
CA CYS A 75 -5.45 -13.87 10.41
C CYS A 75 -5.06 -15.27 9.96
N ASP A 76 -4.06 -15.43 9.09
CA ASP A 76 -3.54 -16.76 8.71
C ASP A 76 -3.01 -17.56 9.92
N GLU A 77 -2.48 -16.89 10.94
CA GLU A 77 -1.96 -17.56 12.14
C GLU A 77 -3.08 -18.08 13.06
N ILE A 78 -4.27 -17.48 13.00
CA ILE A 78 -5.43 -17.79 13.84
C ILE A 78 -6.64 -18.27 13.02
N GLU A 79 -6.45 -18.63 11.75
CA GLU A 79 -7.54 -18.99 10.83
C GLU A 79 -8.49 -20.03 11.43
N ALA A 80 -7.94 -21.08 12.03
CA ALA A 80 -8.74 -22.16 12.65
C ALA A 80 -9.49 -21.75 13.94
N LEU A 81 -9.24 -20.54 14.45
CA LEU A 81 -9.79 -20.03 15.71
C LEU A 81 -10.85 -18.94 15.53
N ILE A 82 -11.06 -18.44 14.31
CA ILE A 82 -11.94 -17.29 14.05
C ILE A 82 -13.06 -17.63 13.06
N PRO A 83 -14.21 -16.96 13.11
CA PRO A 83 -15.30 -17.19 12.16
C PRO A 83 -14.91 -16.76 10.73
N ASP A 84 -14.99 -17.68 9.76
CA ASP A 84 -14.64 -17.40 8.36
C ASP A 84 -15.41 -16.21 7.78
N GLY A 85 -16.72 -16.12 8.05
CA GLY A 85 -17.55 -15.03 7.56
C GLY A 85 -17.12 -13.65 8.07
N GLU A 86 -16.72 -13.54 9.34
CA GLU A 86 -16.23 -12.28 9.90
C GLU A 86 -14.84 -11.93 9.38
N ARG A 87 -13.96 -12.94 9.24
CA ARG A 87 -12.63 -12.79 8.64
C ARG A 87 -12.74 -12.27 7.20
N GLU A 88 -13.57 -12.89 6.38
CA GLU A 88 -13.79 -12.48 4.99
C GLU A 88 -14.40 -11.08 4.92
N ALA A 89 -15.39 -10.79 5.76
CA ALA A 89 -16.01 -9.47 5.84
C ALA A 89 -14.99 -8.38 6.20
N LEU A 90 -14.09 -8.65 7.13
CA LEU A 90 -12.99 -7.74 7.48
C LEU A 90 -12.03 -7.54 6.32
N LEU A 91 -11.45 -8.62 5.79
CA LEU A 91 -10.34 -8.56 4.84
C LEU A 91 -10.77 -8.09 3.44
N PHE A 92 -11.96 -8.48 2.98
CA PHE A 92 -12.42 -8.17 1.62
C PHE A 92 -13.44 -7.02 1.55
N HIS A 93 -14.13 -6.74 2.65
CA HIS A 93 -15.18 -5.71 2.67
C HIS A 93 -14.88 -4.56 3.63
N GLY A 94 -13.86 -4.67 4.47
CA GLY A 94 -13.54 -3.67 5.49
C GLY A 94 -14.65 -3.57 6.55
N CYS A 95 -15.47 -4.61 6.70
CA CYS A 95 -16.52 -4.68 7.71
C CYS A 95 -15.86 -5.11 9.02
N LEU A 96 -15.80 -4.19 9.98
CA LEU A 96 -15.25 -4.49 11.30
C LEU A 96 -16.21 -5.44 12.03
N PRO A 97 -15.71 -6.54 12.63
CA PRO A 97 -16.54 -7.50 13.38
C PRO A 97 -17.24 -6.88 14.59
N GLU A 98 -16.63 -5.84 15.15
CA GLU A 98 -17.17 -5.06 16.26
C GLU A 98 -17.64 -3.69 15.77
N GLU A 99 -18.66 -3.13 16.42
CA GLU A 99 -19.06 -1.74 16.20
C GLU A 99 -17.95 -0.81 16.71
N VAL A 100 -17.09 -0.38 15.79
CA VAL A 100 -15.91 0.46 16.05
C VAL A 100 -16.14 1.77 15.33
N ASP A 101 -16.21 2.86 16.09
CA ASP A 101 -16.28 4.21 15.54
C ASP A 101 -14.90 4.73 15.12
N GLU A 102 -14.85 5.94 14.56
CA GLU A 102 -13.59 6.53 14.08
C GLU A 102 -12.59 6.80 15.24
N HIS A 103 -13.06 7.16 16.43
CA HIS A 103 -12.22 7.39 17.61
C HIS A 103 -11.66 6.07 18.16
N ASP A 104 -12.39 4.98 17.95
CA ASP A 104 -11.95 3.64 18.32
C ASP A 104 -10.77 3.19 17.44
N VAL A 105 -10.74 3.53 16.15
CA VAL A 105 -9.60 3.21 15.26
C VAL A 105 -8.31 3.89 15.75
N GLU A 106 -8.36 5.16 16.14
CA GLU A 106 -7.21 5.86 16.70
C GLU A 106 -6.73 5.19 18.00
N ARG A 107 -7.66 4.82 18.89
CA ARG A 107 -7.33 4.13 20.14
C ARG A 107 -6.71 2.75 19.91
N LEU A 108 -7.24 1.99 18.94
CA LEU A 108 -6.77 0.65 18.61
C LEU A 108 -5.37 0.68 17.97
N LEU A 109 -5.10 1.61 17.06
CA LEU A 109 -3.80 1.73 16.40
C LEU A 109 -2.75 2.48 17.25
N GLY A 110 -3.18 3.34 18.17
CA GLY A 110 -2.31 4.14 19.03
C GLY A 110 -1.30 4.96 18.22
N ALA A 111 -0.01 4.81 18.52
CA ALA A 111 1.07 5.54 17.83
C ALA A 111 1.13 5.29 16.32
N LYS A 112 0.54 4.20 15.82
CA LYS A 112 0.49 3.86 14.38
C LYS A 112 -0.66 4.57 13.65
N HIS A 113 -1.56 5.26 14.35
CA HIS A 113 -2.70 5.96 13.73
C HIS A 113 -2.25 6.99 12.68
N ARG A 114 -1.25 7.82 12.99
CA ARG A 114 -0.70 8.78 12.02
C ARG A 114 -0.12 8.09 10.77
N ALA A 115 0.58 6.98 10.95
CA ALA A 115 1.11 6.22 9.83
C ALA A 115 -0.02 5.58 9.00
N HIS A 116 -1.12 5.17 9.63
CA HIS A 116 -2.32 4.72 8.92
C HIS A 116 -2.94 5.84 8.08
N LEU A 117 -3.06 7.06 8.62
CA LEU A 117 -3.54 8.20 7.83
C LEU A 117 -2.66 8.47 6.60
N ASN A 118 -1.33 8.35 6.73
CA ASN A 118 -0.43 8.43 5.58
C ASN A 118 -0.73 7.37 4.52
N PHE A 119 -1.14 6.16 4.92
CA PHE A 119 -1.55 5.12 3.98
C PHE A 119 -2.90 5.42 3.33
N VAL A 120 -3.89 5.87 4.10
CA VAL A 120 -5.20 6.25 3.56
C VAL A 120 -5.06 7.35 2.51
N TYR A 121 -4.38 8.45 2.85
CA TYR A 121 -4.21 9.57 1.92
C TYR A 121 -3.21 9.27 0.81
N GLY A 122 -2.08 8.65 1.16
CA GLY A 122 -0.97 8.47 0.24
C GLY A 122 -1.10 7.28 -0.70
N VAL A 123 -1.98 6.32 -0.39
CA VAL A 123 -2.24 5.15 -1.24
C VAL A 123 -3.72 5.13 -1.62
N ARG A 124 -4.64 4.86 -0.68
CA ARG A 124 -6.06 4.59 -1.02
C ARG A 124 -6.74 5.77 -1.72
N VAL A 125 -6.53 7.00 -1.26
CA VAL A 125 -7.08 8.21 -1.88
C VAL A 125 -6.39 8.51 -3.22
N GLU A 126 -5.10 8.24 -3.34
CA GLU A 126 -4.35 8.43 -4.59
C GLU A 126 -4.80 7.44 -5.68
N GLU A 127 -5.03 6.16 -5.34
CA GLU A 127 -5.63 5.17 -6.25
C GLU A 127 -7.04 5.58 -6.67
N ALA A 128 -7.86 6.03 -5.72
CA ALA A 128 -9.22 6.50 -6.00
C ALA A 128 -9.21 7.75 -6.90
N LEU A 129 -8.22 8.63 -6.74
CA LEU A 129 -8.01 9.77 -7.63
C LEU A 129 -7.66 9.32 -9.05
N GLN A 130 -6.72 8.38 -9.20
CA GLN A 130 -6.38 7.80 -10.51
C GLN A 130 -7.62 7.19 -11.18
N LEU A 131 -8.43 6.45 -10.42
CA LEU A 131 -9.69 5.89 -10.93
C LEU A 131 -10.71 6.98 -11.32
N ALA A 132 -10.81 8.06 -10.54
CA ALA A 132 -11.69 9.17 -10.87
C ALA A 132 -11.32 9.84 -12.20
N VAL A 133 -10.03 10.06 -12.43
CA VAL A 133 -9.53 10.60 -13.69
C VAL A 133 -9.69 9.59 -14.82
N ALA A 134 -9.50 8.30 -14.56
CA ALA A 134 -9.75 7.25 -15.55
C ALA A 134 -11.22 7.21 -16.02
N ASP A 135 -12.17 7.39 -15.09
CA ASP A 135 -13.61 7.49 -15.40
C ASP A 135 -13.92 8.73 -16.25
N GLU A 136 -13.28 9.88 -15.97
CA GLU A 136 -13.39 11.09 -16.79
C GLU A 136 -12.86 10.86 -18.22
N VAL A 137 -11.64 10.34 -18.34
CA VAL A 137 -11.01 9.99 -19.63
C VAL A 137 -11.89 9.02 -20.43
N HIS A 138 -12.41 7.99 -19.78
CA HIS A 138 -13.28 7.01 -20.43
C HIS A 138 -14.55 7.67 -20.99
N LYS A 139 -15.21 8.55 -20.21
CA LYS A 139 -16.42 9.27 -20.64
C LYS A 139 -16.16 10.21 -21.82
N GLU A 140 -15.03 10.93 -21.81
CA GLU A 140 -14.66 11.85 -22.89
C GLU A 140 -14.38 11.11 -24.20
N ARG A 141 -13.66 9.99 -24.14
CA ARG A 141 -13.39 9.14 -25.32
C ARG A 141 -14.67 8.51 -25.88
N PHE A 142 -15.54 8.02 -24.99
CA PHE A 142 -16.84 7.49 -25.38
C PHE A 142 -17.70 8.53 -26.10
N ALA A 143 -17.77 9.75 -25.56
CA ALA A 143 -18.51 10.86 -26.18
C ALA A 143 -17.92 11.26 -27.55
N SER A 144 -16.60 11.20 -27.71
CA SER A 144 -15.89 11.63 -28.92
C SER A 144 -15.86 10.59 -30.05
N ARG A 145 -16.34 9.34 -29.82
CA ARG A 145 -16.24 8.19 -30.75
C ARG A 145 -14.81 7.91 -31.24
N VAL A 146 -13.81 8.38 -30.50
CA VAL A 146 -12.40 8.10 -30.78
C VAL A 146 -12.09 6.74 -30.17
N TRP A 147 -12.11 5.71 -31.01
CA TRP A 147 -11.64 4.37 -30.66
C TRP A 147 -10.14 4.30 -30.94
N GLU A 148 -9.33 4.99 -30.15
CA GLU A 148 -7.88 4.85 -30.25
C GLU A 148 -7.40 3.68 -29.40
N ASN A 149 -6.50 2.87 -29.98
CA ASN A 149 -5.76 1.78 -29.32
C ASN A 149 -4.76 2.29 -28.25
N GLY A 150 -4.93 3.51 -27.74
CA GLY A 150 -4.03 4.16 -26.79
C GLY A 150 -4.34 3.75 -25.34
N ARG A 151 -3.29 3.35 -24.61
CA ARG A 151 -3.34 2.96 -23.19
C ARG A 151 -4.00 4.07 -22.36
N GLY A 152 -5.21 3.84 -21.86
CA GLY A 152 -5.94 4.81 -21.04
C GLY A 152 -5.14 5.27 -19.81
N ASP A 153 -4.28 4.40 -19.28
CA ASP A 153 -3.38 4.67 -18.17
C ASP A 153 -2.43 5.84 -18.44
N ASP A 154 -1.86 5.95 -19.65
CA ASP A 154 -0.91 7.04 -19.92
C ASP A 154 -1.61 8.40 -19.90
N GLU A 155 -2.86 8.49 -20.34
CA GLU A 155 -3.61 9.75 -20.27
C GLU A 155 -3.93 10.16 -18.82
N VAL A 156 -4.28 9.20 -17.97
CA VAL A 156 -4.53 9.43 -16.54
C VAL A 156 -3.27 9.96 -15.87
N PHE A 157 -2.13 9.32 -16.09
CA PHE A 157 -0.86 9.70 -15.49
C PHE A 157 -0.37 11.05 -16.03
N GLN A 158 -0.58 11.34 -17.32
CA GLN A 158 -0.27 12.66 -17.87
C GLN A 158 -1.10 13.77 -17.21
N ARG A 159 -2.41 13.58 -17.02
CA ARG A 159 -3.28 14.59 -16.37
C ARG A 159 -2.91 14.84 -14.90
N LEU A 160 -2.50 13.81 -14.18
CA LEU A 160 -2.24 13.89 -12.74
C LEU A 160 -0.80 14.29 -12.39
N TYR A 161 0.16 13.84 -13.18
CA TYR A 161 1.58 13.88 -12.84
C TYR A 161 2.44 14.51 -13.92
N ASP A 162 1.84 14.97 -15.02
CA ASP A 162 2.51 15.60 -16.16
C ASP A 162 3.61 14.71 -16.77
N SER A 163 3.43 13.38 -16.70
CA SER A 163 4.35 12.37 -17.26
C SER A 163 3.62 11.04 -17.52
N SER A 164 4.14 10.18 -18.40
CA SER A 164 3.56 8.85 -18.65
C SER A 164 3.78 7.89 -17.48
N ARG A 165 2.98 6.83 -17.40
CA ARG A 165 3.13 5.81 -16.35
C ARG A 165 4.50 5.14 -16.41
N THR A 166 4.98 4.85 -17.62
CA THR A 166 6.28 4.21 -17.85
C THR A 166 7.44 5.08 -17.40
N GLU A 167 7.46 6.37 -17.75
CA GLU A 167 8.52 7.31 -17.33
C GLU A 167 8.56 7.42 -15.80
N LEU A 168 7.39 7.58 -15.17
CA LEU A 168 7.28 7.69 -13.71
C LEU A 168 7.75 6.42 -13.00
N LEU A 169 7.47 5.24 -13.56
CA LEU A 169 7.92 3.97 -12.99
C LEU A 169 9.45 3.82 -13.07
N VAL A 170 10.05 4.24 -14.19
CA VAL A 170 11.51 4.29 -14.33
C VAL A 170 12.13 5.23 -13.29
N GLU A 171 11.59 6.45 -13.17
CA GLU A 171 12.05 7.42 -12.17
C GLU A 171 11.93 6.90 -10.74
N PHE A 172 10.82 6.23 -10.42
CA PHE A 172 10.61 5.59 -9.13
C PHE A 172 11.69 4.54 -8.85
N ARG A 173 11.92 3.61 -9.78
CA ARG A 173 12.94 2.54 -9.65
C ARG A 173 14.34 3.12 -9.52
N GLU A 174 14.68 4.16 -10.26
CA GLU A 174 15.95 4.87 -10.09
C GLU A 174 16.08 5.53 -8.71
N SER A 175 15.01 6.16 -8.22
CA SER A 175 15.02 6.81 -6.90
C SER A 175 15.30 5.81 -5.78
N LYS A 176 14.88 4.55 -5.94
CA LYS A 176 15.17 3.45 -5.01
C LYS A 176 16.65 3.07 -5.00
N ILE A 177 17.26 2.96 -6.18
CA ILE A 177 18.70 2.67 -6.34
C ILE A 177 19.55 3.79 -5.72
N LYS A 178 19.15 5.06 -5.90
CA LYS A 178 19.83 6.22 -5.29
C LYS A 178 19.69 6.22 -3.76
N ARG A 179 18.54 5.81 -3.21
CA ARG A 179 18.33 5.69 -1.75
C ARG A 179 19.10 4.53 -1.13
N SER A 180 19.26 3.40 -1.83
CA SER A 180 20.06 2.27 -1.34
C SER A 180 21.57 2.57 -1.34
N SER A 181 22.05 3.32 -2.34
CA SER A 181 23.46 3.75 -2.45
C SER A 181 23.84 4.92 -1.53
N LYS A 182 22.89 5.74 -1.06
CA LYS A 182 23.13 6.86 -0.12
C LYS A 182 23.10 6.46 1.37
N LYS A 183 22.90 5.18 1.73
CA LYS A 183 23.14 4.71 3.10
C LYS A 183 24.65 4.78 3.40
N PRO A 184 25.11 5.54 4.42
CA PRO A 184 26.54 5.70 4.66
C PRO A 184 27.11 4.43 5.28
N GLY A 185 27.82 3.66 4.46
CA GLY A 185 28.99 2.89 4.87
C GLY A 185 30.20 3.56 4.23
N ARG A 186 30.89 4.41 4.99
CA ARG A 186 32.13 5.06 4.53
C ARG A 186 33.28 4.08 4.75
N SER A 187 33.82 3.53 3.66
CA SER A 187 35.24 3.21 3.55
C SER A 187 35.64 3.24 2.08
N GLN A 188 36.69 4.03 1.83
CA GLN A 188 37.33 4.34 0.55
C GLN A 188 37.92 3.10 -0.12
N GLY A 189 38.06 3.17 -1.44
CA GLY A 189 38.86 2.26 -2.25
C GLY A 189 38.68 2.55 -3.73
N GLU A 190 39.58 3.37 -4.27
CA GLU A 190 39.73 3.72 -5.69
C GLU A 190 39.85 2.49 -6.61
N ASN A 191 39.20 2.54 -7.79
CA ASN A 191 39.88 2.58 -9.08
C ASN A 191 38.84 2.53 -10.23
N ALA A 192 38.89 3.53 -11.10
CA ALA A 192 38.25 3.51 -12.41
C ALA A 192 39.01 2.58 -13.37
N PRO A 193 38.35 2.10 -14.44
CA PRO A 193 38.86 2.54 -15.73
C PRO A 193 37.76 2.98 -16.71
N VAL A 194 38.22 3.87 -17.59
CA VAL A 194 37.56 4.48 -18.73
C VAL A 194 37.30 3.43 -19.82
N GLY A 195 36.09 3.42 -20.39
CA GLY A 195 35.69 2.56 -21.50
C GLY A 195 34.58 3.19 -22.33
N GLN A 196 35.01 3.98 -23.32
CA GLN A 196 34.47 4.16 -24.68
C GLN A 196 32.96 4.10 -24.96
N MET A 197 32.45 5.22 -25.50
CA MET A 197 31.14 5.37 -26.13
C MET A 197 31.02 4.47 -27.38
N ASP A 198 29.95 3.68 -27.47
CA ASP A 198 29.42 3.17 -28.73
C ASP A 198 27.94 3.53 -28.85
N ASN A 199 27.60 4.03 -30.03
CA ASN A 199 26.37 4.74 -30.38
C ASN A 199 25.41 3.74 -31.03
N GLY A 200 24.80 2.88 -30.22
CA GLY A 200 23.85 1.85 -30.65
C GLY A 200 22.41 2.28 -30.45
N ARG A 201 21.79 2.79 -31.51
CA ARG A 201 20.35 3.14 -31.60
C ARG A 201 19.50 1.86 -31.43
N ALA A 202 19.11 1.53 -30.21
CA ALA A 202 18.21 0.42 -29.91
C ALA A 202 16.79 0.94 -29.67
N ASN A 203 15.98 0.87 -30.73
CA ASN A 203 14.54 0.74 -30.58
C ASN A 203 14.29 -0.56 -29.81
N GLY A 204 14.07 -0.45 -28.51
CA GLY A 204 13.69 -1.55 -27.64
C GLY A 204 12.38 -1.17 -26.97
N HIS A 205 11.29 -1.75 -27.44
CA HIS A 205 10.01 -1.74 -26.74
C HIS A 205 10.28 -2.01 -25.25
N ALA A 206 10.05 -1.01 -24.40
CA ALA A 206 10.11 -1.18 -22.96
C ALA A 206 9.07 -2.24 -22.61
N THR A 207 9.57 -3.46 -22.41
CA THR A 207 8.81 -4.60 -21.91
C THR A 207 7.98 -4.11 -20.73
N GLU A 208 6.68 -4.42 -20.73
CA GLU A 208 5.83 -4.25 -19.56
C GLU A 208 6.42 -5.11 -18.43
N GLU A 209 7.38 -4.55 -17.69
CA GLU A 209 8.05 -5.21 -16.59
C GLU A 209 7.01 -5.46 -15.50
N VAL A 210 6.77 -6.74 -15.23
CA VAL A 210 5.84 -7.22 -14.22
C VAL A 210 6.11 -6.49 -12.90
N ILE A 211 5.16 -5.67 -12.46
CA ILE A 211 5.20 -4.94 -11.19
C ILE A 211 4.50 -5.79 -10.12
N SER A 212 5.17 -6.05 -9.01
CA SER A 212 4.53 -6.75 -7.88
C SER A 212 3.50 -5.84 -7.19
N LEU A 213 2.51 -6.41 -6.49
CA LEU A 213 1.52 -5.62 -5.74
C LEU A 213 2.18 -4.70 -4.70
N ALA A 214 3.20 -5.20 -3.99
CA ALA A 214 3.93 -4.43 -3.00
C ALA A 214 4.76 -3.30 -3.64
N GLU A 215 5.29 -3.50 -4.85
CA GLU A 215 5.97 -2.45 -5.61
C GLU A 215 4.97 -1.41 -6.14
N LEU A 216 3.81 -1.85 -6.64
CA LEU A 216 2.75 -0.97 -7.11
C LEU A 216 2.24 -0.06 -5.98
N THR A 217 1.98 -0.62 -4.80
CA THR A 217 1.55 0.15 -3.62
C THR A 217 2.57 1.22 -3.24
N GLU A 218 3.86 0.87 -3.30
CA GLU A 218 4.92 1.82 -2.99
C GLU A 218 5.12 2.87 -4.08
N PHE A 219 4.96 2.49 -5.35
CA PHE A 219 4.93 3.42 -6.47
C PHE A 219 3.79 4.42 -6.32
N THR A 220 2.59 3.98 -5.96
CA THR A 220 1.46 4.87 -5.66
C THR A 220 1.79 5.86 -4.54
N TYR A 221 2.35 5.39 -3.42
CA TYR A 221 2.78 6.28 -2.34
C TYR A 221 3.86 7.28 -2.78
N TRP A 222 4.75 6.87 -3.69
CA TRP A 222 5.74 7.77 -4.28
C TRP A 222 5.10 8.84 -5.17
N LEU A 223 4.09 8.49 -5.99
CA LEU A 223 3.34 9.44 -6.82
C LEU A 223 2.62 10.48 -5.96
N PHE A 224 1.96 10.05 -4.89
CA PHE A 224 1.37 10.95 -3.91
C PHE A 224 2.39 11.97 -3.37
N ARG A 225 3.56 11.50 -2.93
CA ARG A 225 4.63 12.40 -2.44
C ARG A 225 5.13 13.34 -3.53
N ARG A 226 5.30 12.87 -4.77
CA ARG A 226 5.68 13.73 -5.90
C ARG A 226 4.64 14.83 -6.11
N ARG A 227 3.35 14.49 -6.10
CA ARG A 227 2.24 15.45 -6.27
C ARG A 227 2.19 16.47 -5.14
N VAL A 228 2.26 16.03 -3.89
CA VAL A 228 2.24 16.93 -2.72
C VAL A 228 3.44 17.88 -2.70
N ASN A 229 4.61 17.43 -3.13
CA ASN A 229 5.83 18.25 -3.12
C ASN A 229 6.02 19.12 -4.36
N GLY A 230 5.39 18.76 -5.49
CA GLY A 230 5.63 19.39 -6.79
C GLY A 230 4.46 20.22 -7.33
N CYS A 231 3.24 20.01 -6.86
CA CYS A 231 2.05 20.72 -7.35
C CYS A 231 1.64 21.88 -6.43
N GLU A 232 0.94 22.86 -7.02
CA GLU A 232 0.33 23.96 -6.27
C GLU A 232 -0.63 23.44 -5.17
N PRO A 233 -0.62 24.01 -3.95
CA PRO A 233 -1.46 23.54 -2.84
C PRO A 233 -2.95 23.46 -3.17
N ALA A 234 -3.46 24.39 -3.99
CA ALA A 234 -4.85 24.39 -4.43
C ALA A 234 -5.18 23.21 -5.35
N ARG A 235 -4.25 22.82 -6.25
CA ARG A 235 -4.39 21.62 -7.09
C ARG A 235 -4.39 20.38 -6.21
N VAL A 236 -3.44 20.27 -5.29
CA VAL A 236 -3.34 19.14 -4.34
C VAL A 236 -4.64 18.95 -3.56
N ALA A 237 -5.21 20.02 -2.99
CA ALA A 237 -6.45 19.98 -2.23
C ALA A 237 -7.68 19.63 -3.10
N SER A 238 -7.74 20.12 -4.34
CA SER A 238 -8.81 19.77 -5.29
C SER A 238 -8.77 18.30 -5.66
N ASP A 239 -7.60 17.78 -6.00
CA ASP A 239 -7.39 16.38 -6.36
C ASP A 239 -7.67 15.45 -5.18
N THR A 240 -7.21 15.80 -3.98
CA THR A 240 -7.50 15.02 -2.78
C THR A 240 -9.01 14.96 -2.51
N ARG A 241 -9.76 16.06 -2.72
CA ARG A 241 -11.24 16.03 -2.64
C ARG A 241 -11.86 15.11 -3.69
N LYS A 242 -11.36 15.13 -4.93
CA LYS A 242 -11.81 14.23 -6.00
C LYS A 242 -11.56 12.76 -5.62
N GLY A 243 -10.37 12.43 -5.14
CA GLY A 243 -10.01 11.09 -4.68
C GLY A 243 -10.89 10.61 -3.51
N LEU A 244 -11.11 11.46 -2.51
CA LEU A 244 -12.02 11.15 -1.38
C LEU A 244 -13.45 10.88 -1.84
N ALA A 245 -13.99 11.71 -2.75
CA ALA A 245 -15.34 11.50 -3.29
C ALA A 245 -15.46 10.16 -4.03
N MET A 246 -14.44 9.78 -4.81
CA MET A 246 -14.42 8.47 -5.47
C MET A 246 -14.30 7.32 -4.46
N LEU A 247 -13.45 7.46 -3.43
CA LEU A 247 -13.30 6.44 -2.40
C LEU A 247 -14.62 6.19 -1.64
N GLN A 248 -15.32 7.25 -1.24
CA GLN A 248 -16.64 7.17 -0.60
C GLN A 248 -17.68 6.49 -1.49
N ARG A 249 -17.65 6.77 -2.81
CA ARG A 249 -18.53 6.09 -3.78
C ARG A 249 -18.24 4.59 -3.83
N LEU A 250 -16.97 4.19 -3.88
CA LEU A 250 -16.57 2.78 -3.88
C LEU A 250 -16.97 2.07 -2.58
N GLU A 251 -16.77 2.71 -1.42
CA GLU A 251 -17.15 2.16 -0.12
C GLU A 251 -18.67 1.97 0.00
N SER A 252 -19.46 2.93 -0.50
CA SER A 252 -20.92 2.82 -0.54
C SER A 252 -21.38 1.64 -1.40
N LEU A 253 -20.75 1.43 -2.56
CA LEU A 253 -21.04 0.28 -3.43
C LEU A 253 -20.63 -1.05 -2.79
N ARG A 254 -19.50 -1.09 -2.09
CA ARG A 254 -19.05 -2.28 -1.35
C ARG A 254 -20.07 -2.65 -0.27
N ARG A 255 -20.49 -1.69 0.57
CA ARG A 255 -21.49 -1.91 1.63
C ARG A 255 -22.82 -2.42 1.08
N ALA A 256 -23.33 -1.81 0.00
CA ALA A 256 -24.57 -2.26 -0.63
C ALA A 256 -24.49 -3.72 -1.12
N ARG A 257 -23.34 -4.12 -1.68
CA ARG A 257 -23.11 -5.50 -2.12
C ARG A 257 -23.05 -6.46 -0.93
N THR A 258 -22.39 -6.09 0.17
CA THR A 258 -22.33 -6.93 1.38
C THR A 258 -23.71 -7.14 1.98
N SER A 259 -24.52 -6.08 2.11
CA SER A 259 -25.90 -6.19 2.62
C SER A 259 -26.81 -7.09 1.77
N SER A 260 -26.53 -7.22 0.47
CA SER A 260 -27.26 -8.14 -0.41
C SER A 260 -26.85 -9.60 -0.27
N VAL A 261 -25.65 -9.88 0.26
CA VAL A 261 -25.10 -11.24 0.44
C VAL A 261 -25.49 -11.82 1.81
N THR A 262 -25.65 -10.99 2.84
CA THR A 262 -26.00 -11.44 4.21
C THR A 262 -27.50 -11.59 4.48
N GLN A 263 -28.38 -11.33 3.51
CA GLN A 263 -29.82 -11.64 3.63
C GLN A 263 -30.05 -13.11 3.22
N PRO A 264 -30.38 -14.03 4.15
CA PRO A 264 -30.76 -15.38 3.77
C PRO A 264 -32.11 -15.33 3.04
N SER A 265 -32.21 -16.05 1.93
CA SER A 265 -33.49 -16.35 1.27
C SER A 265 -34.34 -17.31 2.10
#